data_AF-A0A1G2TIR6-F1
#
_entry.id   AF-A0A1G2TIR6-F1
#
_cell.length_a   1.000
_cell.length_b   1.000
_cell.length_c   1.000
_cell.angle_alpha   90.00
_cell.angle_beta   90.00
_cell.angle_gamma   90.00
#
_symmetry.space_group_name_H-M   'P 1'
#
loop_
_entity.id
_entity.type
_entity.pdbx_description
1 polymer ?
#
loop_
_entity_poly.entity_id
_entity_poly.type
_entity_poly.pdbx_seq_one_letter_code
_entity_poly.pdbx_strand_id
1 'polypeptide(L)'
;MSIKKITWLGLRLAMGFIFLWAFIDKLFGLGFATTSKNAWLNGGSPTSGFLTNATHGPLAEFFKELAGIPTVDWLFMLGLLGVGVTLLFNKFVTWGAMAGSVMLLLMYLAVLPPANNPLIDDHIVYIFVLVLLALRNQENR
;
A
#
# COMPACT_ATOMS: atom_id res chain seq x y z
N MET A 1 -20.02 -22.50 -6.30
CA MET A 1 -19.21 -21.41 -6.92
C MET A 1 -17.98 -22.04 -7.57
N SER A 2 -17.61 -21.68 -8.81
CA SER A 2 -16.45 -22.29 -9.49
C SER A 2 -15.13 -21.87 -8.84
N ILE A 3 -14.13 -22.75 -8.80
CA ILE A 3 -12.82 -22.48 -8.17
C ILE A 3 -12.18 -21.16 -8.64
N LYS A 4 -12.24 -20.88 -9.96
CA LYS A 4 -11.77 -19.62 -10.55
C LYS A 4 -12.37 -18.38 -9.90
N LYS A 5 -13.68 -18.39 -9.63
CA LYS A 5 -14.40 -17.26 -9.01
C LYS A 5 -13.97 -17.08 -7.55
N ILE A 6 -13.75 -18.17 -6.83
CA ILE A 6 -13.25 -18.16 -5.46
C ILE A 6 -11.83 -17.58 -5.43
N THR A 7 -10.96 -18.02 -6.34
CA THR A 7 -9.58 -17.51 -6.43
C THR A 7 -9.55 -16.00 -6.71
N TRP A 8 -10.34 -15.51 -7.68
CA TRP A 8 -10.40 -14.07 -7.97
C TRP A 8 -10.94 -13.25 -6.81
N LEU A 9 -11.99 -13.74 -6.14
CA LEU A 9 -12.54 -13.10 -4.96
C LEU A 9 -11.51 -13.06 -3.83
N GLY A 10 -10.87 -14.19 -3.54
CA GLY A 10 -9.84 -14.32 -2.52
C GLY A 10 -8.66 -13.39 -2.77
N LEU A 11 -8.16 -13.33 -4.02
CA LEU A 11 -7.06 -12.45 -4.40
C LEU A 11 -7.42 -10.98 -4.17
N ARG A 12 -8.61 -10.56 -4.61
CA ARG A 12 -9.09 -9.18 -4.43
C ARG A 12 -9.22 -8.81 -2.96
N LEU A 13 -9.84 -9.68 -2.16
CA LEU A 13 -10.05 -9.44 -0.73
C LEU A 13 -8.73 -9.45 0.04
N ALA A 14 -7.82 -10.37 -0.26
CA ALA A 14 -6.49 -10.42 0.35
C ALA A 14 -5.72 -9.13 0.07
N MET A 15 -5.70 -8.67 -1.19
CA MET A 15 -5.07 -7.39 -1.54
C MET A 15 -5.71 -6.22 -0.80
N GLY A 16 -7.04 -6.08 -0.84
CA GLY A 16 -7.73 -5.01 -0.11
C GLY A 16 -7.44 -5.04 1.40
N PHE A 17 -7.36 -6.24 1.97
CA PHE A 17 -7.06 -6.43 3.39
C PHE A 17 -5.63 -6.00 3.75
N ILE A 18 -4.62 -6.25 2.89
CA ILE A 18 -3.24 -5.76 3.12
C ILE A 18 -3.22 -4.24 3.33
N PHE A 19 -3.88 -3.49 2.44
CA PHE A 19 -3.95 -2.02 2.53
C PHE A 19 -4.74 -1.56 3.76
N LEU A 20 -5.90 -2.16 4.04
CA LEU A 20 -6.69 -1.81 5.22
C LEU A 20 -6.01 -2.17 6.53
N TRP A 21 -5.31 -3.28 6.57
CA TRP A 21 -4.58 -3.70 7.77
C TRP A 21 -3.46 -2.72 8.08
N ALA A 22 -2.68 -2.31 7.06
CA ALA A 22 -1.68 -1.26 7.21
C ALA A 22 -2.30 0.05 7.71
N PHE A 23 -3.48 0.44 7.20
CA PHE A 23 -4.21 1.61 7.70
C PHE A 23 -4.62 1.46 9.16
N ILE A 24 -5.24 0.34 9.54
CA ILE A 24 -5.73 0.09 10.91
C ILE A 24 -4.56 0.08 11.90
N ASP A 25 -3.49 -0.66 11.60
CA ASP A 25 -2.32 -0.73 12.48
C ASP A 25 -1.65 0.65 12.60
N LYS A 26 -1.53 1.43 11.52
CA LYS A 26 -0.98 2.80 11.60
C LYS A 26 -1.88 3.78 12.33
N LEU A 27 -3.20 3.64 12.20
CA LEU A 27 -4.17 4.52 12.84
C LEU A 27 -4.16 4.32 14.36
N PHE A 28 -4.22 3.06 14.83
CA PHE A 28 -4.37 2.72 16.24
C PHE A 28 -3.08 2.29 16.95
N GLY A 29 -2.05 1.90 16.20
CA GLY A 29 -0.79 1.37 16.73
C GLY A 29 -0.96 0.04 17.47
N LEU A 30 -1.47 -0.99 16.77
CA LEU A 30 -1.78 -2.30 17.34
C LEU A 30 -0.54 -3.14 17.65
N GLY A 31 0.65 -2.69 17.24
CA GLY A 31 1.93 -3.30 17.56
C GLY A 31 2.45 -4.29 16.52
N PHE A 32 1.83 -4.39 15.35
CA PHE A 32 2.32 -5.27 14.28
C PHE A 32 3.48 -4.63 13.53
N ALA A 33 3.22 -3.51 12.87
CA ALA A 33 4.26 -2.67 12.26
C ALA A 33 4.39 -1.33 13.01
N THR A 34 3.34 -0.91 13.71
CA THR A 34 3.24 0.38 14.38
C THR A 34 2.98 0.19 15.87
N THR A 35 3.94 0.57 16.70
CA THR A 35 3.75 0.60 18.16
C THR A 35 2.70 1.65 18.55
N SER A 36 1.99 1.45 19.66
CA SER A 36 0.97 2.40 20.15
C SER A 36 1.47 3.85 20.27
N LYS A 37 2.71 4.09 20.74
CA LYS A 37 3.29 5.44 20.82
C LYS A 37 3.40 6.15 19.45
N ASN A 38 3.58 5.37 18.39
CA ASN A 38 3.73 5.87 17.02
C ASN A 38 2.41 5.82 16.22
N ALA A 39 1.29 5.47 16.87
CA ALA A 39 -0.03 5.50 16.26
C ALA A 39 -0.35 6.92 15.75
N TRP A 40 -1.05 7.00 14.62
CA TRP A 40 -1.43 8.29 14.05
C TRP A 40 -2.36 9.07 14.97
N LEU A 41 -3.30 8.39 15.64
CA LEU A 41 -4.18 9.01 16.65
C LEU A 41 -3.43 9.56 17.87
N ASN A 42 -2.21 9.07 18.12
CA ASN A 42 -1.34 9.55 19.19
C ASN A 42 -0.35 10.62 18.71
N GLY A 43 -0.55 11.17 17.50
CA GLY A 43 0.32 12.19 16.90
C GLY A 43 1.56 11.65 16.20
N GLY A 44 1.69 10.32 16.04
CA GLY A 44 2.75 9.72 15.24
C GLY A 44 2.58 10.01 13.75
N SER A 45 3.68 9.93 12.98
CA SER A 45 3.66 10.07 11.52
C SER A 45 3.60 8.69 10.84
N PRO A 46 2.51 8.36 10.11
CA PRO A 46 2.36 7.10 9.38
C PRO A 46 3.50 6.75 8.42
N THR A 47 4.12 7.75 7.80
CA THR A 47 5.16 7.55 6.76
C THR A 47 6.58 7.70 7.28
N SER A 48 6.80 8.49 8.33
CA SER A 48 8.14 8.81 8.84
C SER A 48 8.98 7.57 9.15
N GLY A 49 8.39 6.54 9.76
CA GLY A 49 9.12 5.30 10.08
C GLY A 49 9.72 4.61 8.84
N PHE A 50 8.97 4.55 7.74
CA PHE A 50 9.42 3.96 6.48
C PHE A 50 10.39 4.90 5.75
N LEU A 51 10.02 6.17 5.58
CA LEU A 51 10.79 7.14 4.82
C LEU A 51 12.15 7.46 5.47
N THR A 52 12.24 7.43 6.80
CA THR A 52 13.50 7.71 7.51
C THR A 52 14.41 6.49 7.57
N ASN A 53 13.86 5.31 7.87
CA ASN A 53 14.67 4.14 8.25
C ASN A 53 14.80 3.08 7.14
N ALA A 54 13.78 2.91 6.30
CA ALA A 54 13.80 1.89 5.25
C ALA A 54 14.37 2.42 3.92
N THR A 55 14.28 3.73 3.70
CA THR A 55 14.67 4.36 2.44
C THR A 55 16.19 4.37 2.25
N HIS A 56 16.64 3.95 1.07
CA HIS A 56 18.05 3.89 0.70
C HIS A 56 18.24 3.99 -0.82
N GLY A 57 19.50 4.02 -1.26
CA GLY A 57 19.85 4.09 -2.68
C GLY A 57 19.81 5.51 -3.27
N PRO A 58 19.70 5.65 -4.61
CA PRO A 58 19.98 6.90 -5.30
C PRO A 58 18.94 8.00 -5.06
N LEU A 59 17.73 7.63 -4.65
CA LEU A 59 16.62 8.57 -4.38
C LEU A 59 16.42 8.81 -2.88
N ALA A 60 17.33 8.35 -2.03
CA ALA A 60 17.10 8.30 -0.59
C ALA A 60 16.84 9.67 0.03
N GLU A 61 17.63 10.68 -0.32
CA GLU A 61 17.47 12.04 0.21
C GLU A 61 16.10 12.62 -0.15
N PHE A 62 15.66 12.48 -1.40
CA PHE A 62 14.35 12.95 -1.85
C PHE A 62 13.20 12.36 -1.02
N PHE A 63 13.22 11.05 -0.76
CA PHE A 63 12.15 10.40 0.00
C PHE A 63 12.26 10.67 1.51
N LYS A 64 13.47 10.82 2.05
CA LYS A 64 13.69 11.20 3.45
C LYS A 64 13.18 12.62 3.74
N GLU A 65 13.31 13.54 2.80
CA GLU A 65 12.75 14.90 2.93
C GLU A 65 11.21 14.91 3.04
N LEU A 66 10.53 13.88 2.53
CA LEU A 66 9.08 13.73 2.65
C LEU A 66 8.65 13.16 4.01
N ALA A 67 9.59 12.67 4.82
CA ALA A 67 9.29 12.04 6.10
C ALA A 67 8.71 13.05 7.11
N GLY A 68 7.57 12.71 7.72
CA GLY A 68 6.95 13.54 8.75
C GLY A 68 6.21 14.77 8.23
N ILE A 69 6.07 14.94 6.92
CA ILE A 69 5.22 15.99 6.34
C ILE A 69 3.74 15.60 6.53
N PRO A 70 2.92 16.40 7.24
CA PRO A 70 1.53 16.04 7.52
C PRO A 70 0.69 15.75 6.28
N THR A 71 0.90 16.49 5.19
CA THR A 71 0.17 16.28 3.93
C THR A 71 0.49 14.92 3.30
N VAL A 72 1.76 14.47 3.39
CA VAL A 72 2.19 13.16 2.89
C VAL A 72 1.56 12.06 3.74
N ASP A 73 1.52 12.23 5.06
CA ASP A 73 0.86 11.31 5.98
C ASP A 73 -0.63 11.16 5.68
N TRP A 74 -1.35 12.27 5.50
CA TRP A 74 -2.77 12.26 5.13
C TRP A 74 -3.00 11.59 3.78
N LEU A 75 -2.21 11.93 2.76
CA LEU A 75 -2.34 11.34 1.42
C LEU A 75 -2.09 9.84 1.46
N PHE A 76 -1.07 9.39 2.18
CA PHE A 76 -0.75 7.98 2.35
C PHE A 76 -1.87 7.24 3.07
N MET A 77 -2.38 7.76 4.18
CA MET A 77 -3.45 7.13 4.95
C MET A 77 -4.78 7.08 4.18
N LEU A 78 -5.16 8.16 3.51
CA LEU A 78 -6.33 8.17 2.63
C LEU A 78 -6.17 7.22 1.44
N GLY A 79 -4.96 7.10 0.91
CA GLY A 79 -4.63 6.12 -0.12
C GLY A 79 -4.81 4.69 0.37
N LEU A 80 -4.25 4.33 1.53
CA LEU A 80 -4.40 2.98 2.11
C LEU A 80 -5.88 2.63 2.32
N LEU A 81 -6.64 3.55 2.94
CA LEU A 81 -8.06 3.36 3.18
C LEU A 81 -8.85 3.25 1.87
N GLY A 82 -8.62 4.17 0.94
CA GLY A 82 -9.34 4.23 -0.34
C GLY A 82 -9.09 2.99 -1.21
N VAL A 83 -7.83 2.56 -1.33
CA VAL A 83 -7.46 1.34 -2.07
C VAL A 83 -8.11 0.12 -1.41
N GLY A 84 -7.98 -0.02 -0.09
CA GLY A 84 -8.56 -1.15 0.63
C GLY A 84 -10.09 -1.23 0.49
N VAL A 85 -10.80 -0.12 0.69
CA VAL A 85 -12.26 -0.04 0.58
C VAL A 85 -12.74 -0.36 -0.84
N THR A 86 -12.14 0.25 -1.87
CA THR A 86 -12.54 -0.01 -3.27
C THR A 86 -12.37 -1.47 -3.66
N LEU A 87 -11.27 -2.11 -3.21
CA LEU A 87 -11.03 -3.53 -3.41
C LEU A 87 -11.99 -4.42 -2.63
N LEU A 88 -12.43 -4.05 -1.43
CA LEU A 88 -13.41 -4.83 -0.64
C LEU A 88 -14.83 -4.75 -1.20
N PHE A 89 -15.35 -3.54 -1.40
CA PHE A 89 -16.74 -3.32 -1.82
C PHE A 89 -17.02 -3.63 -3.30
N ASN A 90 -15.99 -4.01 -4.06
CA ASN A 90 -16.07 -4.32 -5.49
C ASN A 90 -16.57 -3.13 -6.34
N LYS A 91 -16.43 -1.91 -5.83
CA LYS A 91 -16.86 -0.69 -6.50
C LYS A 91 -15.65 0.20 -6.70
N PHE A 92 -15.49 0.71 -7.91
CA PHE A 92 -14.31 1.49 -8.31
C PHE A 92 -12.97 0.75 -8.21
N VAL A 93 -12.97 -0.59 -8.32
CA VAL A 93 -11.76 -1.44 -8.26
C VAL A 93 -10.64 -0.94 -9.17
N THR A 94 -10.94 -0.53 -10.40
CA THR A 94 -9.95 0.01 -11.34
C THR A 94 -9.24 1.26 -10.79
N TRP A 95 -9.98 2.20 -10.19
CA TRP A 95 -9.41 3.42 -9.61
C TRP A 95 -8.58 3.12 -8.36
N GLY A 96 -9.09 2.23 -7.50
CA GLY A 96 -8.35 1.74 -6.34
C GLY A 96 -7.04 1.06 -6.73
N ALA A 97 -7.10 0.18 -7.73
CA ALA A 97 -5.92 -0.49 -8.25
C ALA A 97 -4.89 0.49 -8.82
N MET A 98 -5.32 1.50 -9.59
CA MET A 98 -4.43 2.53 -10.11
C MET A 98 -3.74 3.31 -8.98
N ALA A 99 -4.51 3.80 -8.00
CA ALA A 99 -3.96 4.53 -6.86
C ALA A 99 -3.00 3.67 -6.03
N GLY A 100 -3.37 2.41 -5.77
CA GLY A 100 -2.53 1.45 -5.05
C GLY A 100 -1.25 1.11 -5.80
N SER A 101 -1.31 0.95 -7.11
CA SER A 101 -0.12 0.72 -7.94
C SER A 101 0.84 1.90 -7.91
N VAL A 102 0.33 3.14 -8.00
CA VAL A 102 1.17 4.35 -7.88
C VAL A 102 1.81 4.44 -6.50
N MET A 103 1.04 4.19 -5.44
CA MET A 103 1.57 4.18 -4.07
C MET A 103 2.69 3.16 -3.90
N LEU A 104 2.47 1.91 -4.32
CA LEU A 104 3.47 0.84 -4.22
C LEU A 104 4.70 1.15 -5.08
N LEU A 105 4.52 1.76 -6.25
CA LEU A 105 5.65 2.15 -7.10
C LEU A 105 6.51 3.21 -6.42
N LEU A 106 5.90 4.21 -5.77
CA LEU A 106 6.64 5.20 -5.00
C LEU A 106 7.39 4.55 -3.82
N MET A 107 6.76 3.60 -3.13
CA MET A 107 7.42 2.85 -2.05
C MET A 107 8.60 2.01 -2.56
N TYR A 108 8.43 1.34 -3.70
CA TYR A 108 9.51 0.59 -4.37
C TYR A 108 10.69 1.49 -4.73
N LEU A 109 10.43 2.67 -5.30
CA LEU A 109 11.47 3.64 -5.66
C LEU A 109 12.24 4.17 -4.44
N ALA A 110 11.60 4.24 -3.27
CA ALA A 110 12.24 4.64 -2.03
C ALA A 110 13.25 3.61 -1.50
N VAL A 111 13.14 2.35 -1.92
CA VAL A 111 13.98 1.24 -1.43
C VAL A 111 14.79 0.59 -2.57
N LEU A 112 15.06 1.34 -3.64
CA LEU A 112 15.77 0.83 -4.81
C LEU A 112 17.30 0.84 -4.60
N PRO A 113 18.05 -0.24 -4.88
CA PRO A 113 17.57 -1.58 -5.26
C PRO A 113 17.04 -2.36 -4.04
N PRO A 114 16.05 -3.26 -4.21
CA PRO A 114 15.49 -4.00 -3.08
C PRO A 114 16.52 -4.86 -2.36
N ALA A 115 16.32 -5.05 -1.06
CA ALA A 115 17.28 -5.71 -0.17
C ALA A 115 17.61 -7.16 -0.57
N ASN A 116 16.65 -7.90 -1.13
CA ASN A 116 16.78 -9.33 -1.39
C ASN A 116 16.90 -9.70 -2.88
N ASN A 117 16.66 -8.74 -3.78
CA ASN A 117 16.68 -8.97 -5.22
C ASN A 117 16.98 -7.63 -5.93
N PRO A 118 17.81 -7.62 -6.99
CA PRO A 118 18.16 -6.39 -7.67
C PRO A 118 16.98 -5.66 -8.33
N LEU A 119 15.85 -6.33 -8.55
CA LEU A 119 14.71 -5.77 -9.30
C LEU A 119 13.35 -6.06 -8.66
N ILE A 120 13.10 -7.28 -8.18
CA ILE A 120 11.74 -7.73 -7.82
C ILE A 120 11.59 -7.90 -6.31
N ASP A 121 10.65 -7.17 -5.73
CA ASP A 121 10.17 -7.35 -4.37
C ASP A 121 8.64 -7.49 -4.35
N ASP A 122 8.08 -7.48 -3.15
CA ASP A 122 6.64 -7.55 -2.91
C ASP A 122 5.88 -6.36 -3.51
N HIS A 123 6.44 -5.14 -3.52
CA HIS A 123 5.80 -3.98 -4.15
C HIS A 123 5.52 -4.22 -5.63
N ILE A 124 6.51 -4.72 -6.38
CA ILE A 124 6.34 -5.01 -7.82
C ILE A 124 5.31 -6.13 -8.04
N VAL A 125 5.35 -7.20 -7.23
CA VAL A 125 4.36 -8.28 -7.32
C VAL A 125 2.96 -7.76 -7.05
N TYR A 126 2.78 -6.93 -6.02
CA TYR A 126 1.50 -6.33 -5.66
C TYR A 126 0.99 -5.37 -6.74
N ILE A 127 1.86 -4.60 -7.40
CA ILE A 127 1.50 -3.76 -8.55
C ILE A 127 0.90 -4.63 -9.67
N PHE A 128 1.55 -5.74 -10.03
CA PHE A 128 1.02 -6.64 -11.06
C PHE A 128 -0.32 -7.25 -10.67
N VAL A 129 -0.50 -7.64 -9.40
CA VAL A 129 -1.78 -8.14 -8.91
C VAL A 129 -2.87 -7.07 -9.02
N LEU A 130 -2.59 -5.83 -8.64
CA LEU A 130 -3.55 -4.72 -8.76
C LEU A 130 -3.93 -4.45 -10.22
N VAL A 131 -2.94 -4.41 -11.12
CA VAL A 131 -3.19 -4.27 -12.57
C VAL A 131 -4.05 -5.41 -13.08
N LEU A 132 -3.75 -6.65 -12.68
CA LEU A 132 -4.53 -7.82 -13.07
C LEU A 132 -5.98 -7.73 -12.57
N LEU A 133 -6.20 -7.29 -11.33
CA LEU A 133 -7.54 -7.06 -10.78
C LEU A 133 -8.27 -5.93 -11.52
N ALA A 134 -7.57 -4.88 -11.94
CA ALA A 134 -8.13 -3.78 -12.72
C ALA A 134 -8.58 -4.24 -14.11
N LEU A 135 -7.75 -5.00 -14.82
CA LEU A 135 -8.06 -5.59 -16.12
C LEU A 135 -9.25 -6.54 -16.02
N ARG A 136 -9.23 -7.43 -15.02
CA ARG A 136 -10.35 -8.34 -14.78
C ARG A 136 -11.65 -7.61 -14.49
N ASN A 137 -11.60 -6.49 -13.77
CA ASN A 137 -12.79 -5.68 -13.50
C ASN A 137 -13.34 -5.01 -14.77
N GLN A 138 -12.48 -4.63 -15.73
CA GLN A 138 -12.92 -4.06 -17.00
C GLN A 138 -13.60 -5.09 -17.90
N GLU A 139 -13.12 -6.33 -17.95
CA GLU A 139 -13.75 -7.42 -18.72
C GLU A 139 -15.17 -7.80 -18.26
N ASN A 140 -15.51 -7.53 -16.99
CA ASN A 140 -16.81 -7.89 -16.42
C ASN A 140 -17.82 -6.72 -16.41
N ARG A 141 -17.47 -5.56 -17.00
CA ARG A 141 -18.39 -4.44 -17.21
C ARG A 141 -19.08 -4.57 -18.56
#